data_AF-I7JMF2-F1
#
_entry.id   AF-I7JMF2-F1
#
_cell.length_a   1.000
_cell.length_b   1.000
_cell.length_c   1.000
_cell.angle_alpha   90.00
_cell.angle_beta   90.00
_cell.angle_gamma   90.00
#
_symmetry.space_group_name_H-M   'P 1'
#
loop_
_entity.id
_entity.type
_entity.pdbx_description
1 polymer ?
#
loop_
_entity_poly.entity_id
_entity_poly.type
_entity_poly.pdbx_seq_one_letter_code
_entity_poly.pdbx_strand_id
1 'polypeptide(L)'
;MILFSRICLYTITVLAMASVLPTYIKQIFPLGFKTTIIAYSADRNKLIFSKYTNGEWSYEDSDGKQLTKEESQRALPFKNLHSLMRNKQLPERVGSWKFDAETAVKYIDKERLSANRLDKPDTGLYTLMESKPGIKGFASPDDLFRMTANGVEFIDLETNKINSSKSKYLSDLMHVRGFKFPHRFVADSPSTRKAIDNGVLLVDSDYRVFHLKLLDGEIQLMRTNAVLPKSTISIYVLEQLRKEYHGVVTTASDIYLLRWDDYSLVRIPFSKYDPFSENVAMDGDYLNWEFSRALPDSSRRDFVLTDRSITPSLAHHWKLNGEFNARKSLINNGIGFFFPYYVKFSLHERSQNNIYIRGVQANWWVIALGILASIGAYVLCWRKRAGTLPPLADILFLSVSGFYGLIVLLILSPVHKKARRFRRAPISTF
;
A
#
# COMPACT_ATOMS: atom_id res chain seq x y z
N MET A 1 1.43 43.17 -10.87
CA MET A 1 2.53 42.23 -10.58
C MET A 1 2.69 41.90 -9.09
N ILE A 2 2.77 42.87 -8.17
CA ILE A 2 2.98 42.61 -6.73
C ILE A 2 1.83 41.82 -6.07
N LEU A 3 0.56 42.11 -6.40
CA LEU A 3 -0.59 41.38 -5.84
C LEU A 3 -0.59 39.91 -6.26
N PHE A 4 -0.36 39.64 -7.55
CA PHE A 4 -0.27 38.29 -8.10
C PHE A 4 0.86 37.49 -7.45
N SER A 5 2.06 38.07 -7.35
CA SER A 5 3.20 37.44 -6.66
C SER A 5 2.89 37.08 -5.20
N ARG A 6 2.16 37.95 -4.47
CA ARG A 6 1.74 37.66 -3.10
C ARG A 6 0.72 36.53 -3.00
N ILE A 7 -0.26 36.50 -3.89
CA ILE A 7 -1.26 35.43 -3.94
C ILE A 7 -0.57 34.10 -4.23
N CYS A 8 0.37 34.06 -5.18
CA CYS A 8 1.18 32.87 -5.45
C CYS A 8 1.99 32.44 -4.24
N LEU A 9 2.68 33.37 -3.57
CA LEU A 9 3.45 33.08 -2.36
C LEU A 9 2.55 32.50 -1.26
N TYR A 10 1.39 33.12 -0.99
CA TYR A 10 0.48 32.68 0.07
C TYR A 10 -0.07 31.29 -0.23
N THR A 11 -0.40 31.03 -1.50
CA THR A 11 -0.89 29.74 -1.96
C THR A 11 0.18 28.66 -1.77
N ILE A 12 1.41 28.91 -2.22
CA ILE A 12 2.52 27.97 -2.07
C ILE A 12 2.82 27.70 -0.59
N THR A 13 2.84 28.73 0.26
CA THR A 13 3.08 28.57 1.70
C THR A 13 1.98 27.74 2.38
N VAL A 14 0.71 27.98 2.03
CA VAL A 14 -0.41 27.16 2.54
C VAL A 14 -0.28 25.72 2.07
N LEU A 15 0.03 25.48 0.79
CA LEU A 15 0.19 24.12 0.25
C LEU A 15 1.36 23.38 0.94
N ALA A 16 2.48 24.06 1.16
CA ALA A 16 3.64 23.51 1.87
C ALA A 16 3.31 23.18 3.34
N MET A 17 2.60 24.07 4.04
CA MET A 17 2.17 23.78 5.41
C MET A 17 1.14 22.65 5.47
N ALA A 18 0.22 22.57 4.50
CA ALA A 18 -0.81 21.55 4.44
C ALA A 18 -0.29 20.16 4.06
N SER A 19 0.90 20.06 3.46
CA SER A 19 1.58 18.78 3.24
C SER A 19 2.41 18.35 4.46
N VAL A 20 2.98 19.31 5.19
CA VAL A 20 3.97 19.05 6.25
C VAL A 20 3.37 19.00 7.66
N LEU A 21 2.73 20.08 8.14
CA LEU A 21 2.34 20.26 9.55
C LEU A 21 1.45 19.13 10.09
N PRO A 22 0.42 18.68 9.36
CA PRO A 22 -0.43 17.60 9.85
C PRO A 22 0.29 16.28 10.06
N THR A 23 1.29 16.00 9.24
CA THR A 23 2.08 14.78 9.31
C THR A 23 2.90 14.78 10.60
N TYR A 24 3.54 15.89 10.93
CA TYR A 24 4.28 16.06 12.18
C TYR A 24 3.37 15.97 13.42
N ILE A 25 2.18 16.55 13.38
CA ILE A 25 1.27 16.52 14.53
C ILE A 25 0.78 15.10 14.83
N LYS A 26 0.55 14.28 13.79
CA LYS A 26 0.26 12.85 13.98
C LYS A 26 1.41 12.07 14.61
N GLN A 27 2.66 12.51 14.43
CA GLN A 27 3.83 11.92 15.07
C GLN A 27 3.95 12.36 16.54
N ILE A 28 3.61 13.60 16.87
CA ILE A 28 3.64 14.14 18.24
C ILE A 28 2.53 13.54 19.10
N PHE A 29 1.35 13.29 18.52
CA PHE A 29 0.21 12.66 19.20
C PHE A 29 -0.08 11.27 18.62
N PRO A 30 0.81 10.28 18.83
CA PRO A 30 0.63 8.97 18.26
C PRO A 30 -0.61 8.31 18.87
N LEU A 31 -1.53 7.94 18.00
CA LEU A 31 -2.53 6.93 18.29
C LEU A 31 -1.76 5.62 18.43
N GLY A 32 -1.48 5.21 19.67
CA GLY A 32 -0.69 4.03 19.96
C GLY A 32 -1.01 2.85 19.02
N PHE A 33 0.00 2.14 18.54
CA PHE A 33 -0.21 1.15 17.48
C PHE A 33 -0.87 -0.11 18.06
N LYS A 34 -2.08 -0.41 17.57
CA LYS A 34 -2.80 -1.65 17.86
C LYS A 34 -2.97 -2.46 16.58
N THR A 35 -2.54 -3.71 16.60
CA THR A 35 -2.84 -4.66 15.53
C THR A 35 -3.13 -6.03 16.11
N THR A 36 -3.95 -6.80 15.41
CA THR A 36 -4.23 -8.19 15.76
C THR A 36 -3.95 -9.04 14.55
N ILE A 37 -3.19 -10.11 14.74
CA ILE A 37 -2.93 -11.15 13.76
C ILE A 37 -3.77 -12.34 14.16
N ILE A 38 -4.44 -12.96 13.19
CA ILE A 38 -5.27 -14.14 13.37
C ILE A 38 -4.58 -15.26 12.60
N ALA A 39 -4.47 -16.42 13.25
CA ALA A 39 -3.94 -17.64 12.65
C ALA A 39 -4.74 -18.84 13.16
N TYR A 40 -4.71 -19.95 12.43
CA TYR A 40 -5.42 -21.17 12.81
C TYR A 40 -4.46 -22.22 13.38
N SER A 41 -4.83 -22.83 14.50
CA SER A 41 -4.12 -23.95 15.11
C SER A 41 -4.85 -25.25 14.76
N ALA A 42 -4.22 -26.08 13.92
CA ALA A 42 -4.79 -27.36 13.51
C ALA A 42 -4.94 -28.35 14.66
N ASP A 43 -4.00 -28.40 15.61
CA ASP A 43 -4.04 -29.31 16.76
C ASP A 43 -5.16 -28.96 17.75
N ARG A 44 -5.42 -27.66 17.92
CA ARG A 44 -6.43 -27.17 18.85
C ARG A 44 -7.80 -27.02 18.19
N ASN A 45 -7.85 -27.00 16.85
CA ASN A 45 -9.02 -26.58 16.08
C ASN A 45 -9.56 -25.22 16.53
N LYS A 46 -8.66 -24.24 16.71
CA LYS A 46 -8.98 -22.91 17.24
C LYS A 46 -8.22 -21.82 16.51
N LEU A 47 -8.78 -20.61 16.53
CA LEU A 47 -8.06 -19.41 16.13
C LEU A 47 -7.15 -18.94 17.28
N ILE A 48 -5.96 -18.49 16.92
CA ILE A 48 -4.99 -17.87 17.81
C ILE A 48 -4.87 -16.40 17.42
N PHE A 49 -5.11 -15.53 18.38
CA PHE A 49 -5.02 -14.09 18.24
C PHE A 49 -3.71 -13.61 18.85
N SER A 50 -2.83 -13.06 18.02
CA SER A 50 -1.64 -12.34 18.48
C SER A 50 -1.94 -10.85 18.43
N LYS A 51 -2.14 -10.24 19.59
CA LYS A 51 -2.48 -8.82 19.74
C LYS A 51 -1.24 -8.04 20.11
N TYR A 52 -0.89 -7.04 19.30
CA TYR A 52 0.14 -6.08 19.62
C TYR A 52 -0.50 -4.78 20.05
N THR A 53 -0.15 -4.30 21.25
CA THR A 53 -0.59 -3.00 21.77
C THR A 53 0.60 -2.26 22.33
N ASN A 54 0.93 -1.10 21.75
CA ASN A 54 1.91 -0.14 22.31
C ASN A 54 3.29 -0.72 22.67
N GLY A 55 3.79 -1.73 21.96
CA GLY A 55 5.09 -2.35 22.26
C GLY A 55 4.99 -3.78 22.75
N GLU A 56 3.82 -4.19 23.25
CA GLU A 56 3.65 -5.47 23.94
C GLU A 56 2.77 -6.42 23.14
N TRP A 57 3.19 -7.69 23.11
CA TRP A 57 2.42 -8.79 22.53
C TRP A 57 1.66 -9.53 23.62
N SER A 58 0.37 -9.77 23.37
CA SER A 58 -0.48 -10.70 24.12
C SER A 58 -1.06 -11.73 23.16
N TYR A 59 -1.36 -12.91 23.69
CA TYR A 59 -1.84 -14.04 22.91
C TYR A 59 -3.07 -14.64 23.58
N GLU A 60 -4.09 -14.94 22.80
CA GLU A 60 -5.29 -15.64 23.27
C GLU A 60 -5.83 -16.57 22.20
N ASP A 61 -6.59 -17.58 22.60
CA ASP A 61 -7.36 -18.40 21.67
C ASP A 61 -8.78 -17.84 21.44
N SER A 62 -9.53 -18.44 20.53
CA SER A 62 -10.92 -18.08 20.20
C SER A 62 -11.92 -18.20 21.35
N ASP A 63 -11.56 -18.90 22.42
CA ASP A 63 -12.41 -19.04 23.61
C ASP A 63 -12.05 -18.00 24.68
N GLY A 64 -11.08 -17.13 24.39
CA GLY A 64 -10.60 -16.08 25.30
C GLY A 64 -9.55 -16.56 26.31
N LYS A 65 -9.04 -17.80 26.18
CA LYS A 65 -7.98 -18.29 27.05
C LYS A 65 -6.68 -17.56 26.71
N GLN A 66 -6.11 -16.87 27.68
CA GLN A 66 -4.78 -16.25 27.55
C GLN A 66 -3.71 -17.33 27.42
N LEU A 67 -2.76 -17.10 26.51
CA LEU A 67 -1.66 -18.00 26.21
C LEU A 67 -0.33 -17.32 26.51
N THR A 68 0.64 -18.09 26.98
CA THR A 68 2.02 -17.61 26.98
C THR A 68 2.54 -17.52 25.54
N LYS A 69 3.66 -16.81 25.36
CA LYS A 69 4.34 -16.75 24.06
C LYS A 69 4.74 -18.14 23.58
N GLU A 70 5.27 -18.98 24.46
CA GLU A 70 5.66 -20.36 24.12
C GLU A 70 4.46 -21.22 23.73
N GLU A 71 3.34 -21.10 24.46
CA GLU A 71 2.10 -21.83 24.15
C GLU A 71 1.54 -21.42 22.78
N SER A 72 1.54 -20.12 22.46
CA SER A 72 1.13 -19.60 21.16
C SER A 72 2.05 -20.08 20.03
N GLN A 73 3.37 -20.08 20.26
CA GLN A 73 4.33 -20.57 19.27
C GLN A 73 4.16 -22.06 18.96
N ARG A 74 3.96 -22.88 20.01
CA ARG A 74 3.70 -24.33 19.84
C ARG A 74 2.36 -24.61 19.17
N ALA A 75 1.35 -23.77 19.39
CA ALA A 75 0.04 -23.90 18.74
C ALA A 75 0.10 -23.60 17.24
N LEU A 76 1.13 -22.87 16.76
CA LEU A 76 1.29 -22.44 15.37
C LEU A 76 2.65 -22.88 14.80
N PRO A 77 2.88 -24.20 14.64
CA PRO A 77 4.20 -24.74 14.33
C PRO A 77 4.74 -24.29 12.97
N PHE A 78 3.91 -24.22 11.92
CA PHE A 78 4.33 -23.72 10.60
C PHE A 78 4.77 -22.25 10.65
N LYS A 79 4.06 -21.40 11.41
CA LYS A 79 4.41 -19.98 11.53
C LYS A 79 5.69 -19.75 12.33
N ASN A 80 6.01 -20.66 13.25
CA ASN A 80 7.12 -20.56 14.19
C ASN A 80 8.22 -21.62 13.97
N LEU A 81 8.28 -22.23 12.79
CA LEU A 81 9.14 -23.38 12.48
C LEU A 81 10.58 -23.18 12.95
N HIS A 82 11.25 -22.10 12.52
CA HIS A 82 12.65 -21.84 12.90
C HIS A 82 12.86 -21.64 14.40
N SER A 83 11.89 -21.03 15.09
CA SER A 83 11.96 -20.84 16.55
C SER A 83 11.84 -22.18 17.27
N LEU A 84 10.92 -23.03 16.84
CA LEU A 84 10.71 -24.36 17.41
C LEU A 84 11.89 -25.30 17.10
N MET A 85 12.47 -25.24 15.89
CA MET A 85 13.71 -25.95 15.55
C MET A 85 14.85 -25.58 16.48
N ARG A 86 15.12 -24.28 16.64
CA ARG A 86 16.21 -23.79 17.51
C ARG A 86 16.04 -24.25 18.95
N ASN A 87 14.81 -24.28 19.44
CA ASN A 87 14.49 -24.66 20.81
C ASN A 87 14.28 -26.17 20.99
N LYS A 88 14.44 -26.99 19.94
CA LYS A 88 14.15 -28.44 19.93
C LYS A 88 12.72 -28.77 20.42
N GLN A 89 11.75 -27.97 19.97
CA GLN A 89 10.33 -28.04 20.35
C GLN A 89 9.43 -28.31 19.13
N LEU A 90 9.95 -28.95 18.09
CA LEU A 90 9.12 -29.38 16.97
C LEU A 90 8.10 -30.44 17.47
N PRO A 91 6.83 -30.33 17.07
CA PRO A 91 5.85 -31.35 17.41
C PRO A 91 6.10 -32.63 16.60
N GLU A 92 5.65 -33.77 17.10
CA GLU A 92 5.68 -35.03 16.33
C GLU A 92 4.63 -35.04 15.21
N ARG A 93 3.51 -34.34 15.42
CA ARG A 93 2.35 -34.27 14.52
C ARG A 93 1.69 -32.90 14.59
N VAL A 94 1.04 -32.50 13.51
CA VAL A 94 0.19 -31.31 13.44
C VAL A 94 -1.11 -31.68 12.74
N GLY A 95 -2.22 -31.65 13.47
CA GLY A 95 -3.49 -32.24 13.06
C GLY A 95 -3.31 -33.73 12.74
N SER A 96 -3.69 -34.14 11.52
CA SER A 96 -3.55 -35.51 11.03
C SER A 96 -2.19 -35.81 10.38
N TRP A 97 -1.31 -34.81 10.25
CA TRP A 97 -0.04 -34.97 9.53
C TRP A 97 1.12 -35.26 10.48
N LYS A 98 1.97 -36.24 10.12
CA LYS A 98 3.25 -36.48 10.81
C LYS A 98 4.21 -35.36 10.43
N PHE A 99 4.68 -34.61 11.42
CA PHE A 99 5.42 -33.39 11.16
C PHE A 99 6.80 -33.73 10.58
N ASP A 100 7.09 -33.11 9.44
CA ASP A 100 8.40 -33.15 8.80
C ASP A 100 8.87 -31.72 8.50
N ALA A 101 9.97 -31.31 9.10
CA ALA A 101 10.47 -29.95 8.98
C ALA A 101 10.90 -29.64 7.53
N GLU A 102 11.49 -30.59 6.81
CA GLU A 102 11.96 -30.37 5.44
C GLU A 102 10.79 -30.14 4.47
N THR A 103 9.74 -30.94 4.59
CA THR A 103 8.49 -30.73 3.86
C THR A 103 7.83 -29.42 4.29
N ALA A 104 7.76 -29.12 5.59
CA ALA A 104 7.15 -27.87 6.07
C ALA A 104 7.78 -26.63 5.43
N VAL A 105 9.12 -26.56 5.32
CA VAL A 105 9.82 -25.44 4.68
C VAL A 105 9.36 -25.21 3.24
N LYS A 106 9.08 -26.27 2.47
CA LYS A 106 8.65 -26.15 1.07
C LYS A 106 7.23 -25.60 0.92
N TYR A 107 6.38 -25.83 1.92
CA TYR A 107 4.97 -25.49 1.89
C TYR A 107 4.64 -24.16 2.56
N ILE A 108 5.48 -23.71 3.50
CA ILE A 108 5.34 -22.40 4.13
C ILE A 108 5.49 -21.32 3.07
N ASP A 109 4.43 -20.55 2.90
CA ASP A 109 4.40 -19.41 2.00
C ASP A 109 3.77 -18.22 2.72
N LYS A 110 4.31 -17.01 2.50
CA LYS A 110 3.86 -15.80 3.20
C LYS A 110 3.88 -14.61 2.26
N GLU A 111 2.71 -14.24 1.78
CA GLU A 111 2.56 -13.18 0.79
C GLU A 111 1.80 -12.00 1.37
N ARG A 112 2.28 -10.79 1.06
CA ARG A 112 1.74 -9.53 1.58
C ARG A 112 1.49 -8.55 0.45
N LEU A 113 0.22 -8.27 0.22
CA LEU A 113 -0.22 -7.30 -0.77
C LEU A 113 -0.76 -6.09 -0.04
N SER A 114 -0.09 -4.96 -0.19
CA SER A 114 -0.55 -3.70 0.41
C SER A 114 -1.34 -2.88 -0.60
N ALA A 115 -2.39 -2.21 -0.14
CA ALA A 115 -3.16 -1.28 -0.97
C ALA A 115 -2.25 -0.21 -1.60
N ASN A 116 -1.32 0.32 -0.81
CA ASN A 116 -0.32 1.31 -1.24
C ASN A 116 0.64 0.83 -2.33
N ARG A 117 0.65 -0.47 -2.67
CA ARG A 117 1.44 -0.95 -3.81
C ARG A 117 0.84 -0.50 -5.13
N LEU A 118 -0.48 -0.47 -5.23
CA LEU A 118 -1.19 -0.07 -6.46
C LEU A 118 -0.99 1.40 -6.79
N ASP A 119 -0.67 2.17 -5.76
CA ASP A 119 -0.32 3.58 -5.80
C ASP A 119 1.11 3.83 -6.35
N LYS A 120 1.97 2.81 -6.47
CA LYS A 120 3.35 3.03 -6.94
C LYS A 120 3.38 3.26 -8.46
N PRO A 121 4.21 4.21 -8.93
CA PRO A 121 4.41 4.39 -10.36
C PRO A 121 5.02 3.13 -10.98
N ASP A 122 4.54 2.79 -12.18
CA ASP A 122 5.13 1.73 -12.99
C ASP A 122 6.30 2.34 -13.77
N THR A 123 7.51 1.81 -13.52
CA THR A 123 8.72 2.29 -14.20
C THR A 123 8.76 1.87 -15.66
N GLY A 124 7.96 0.87 -16.05
CA GLY A 124 8.01 0.26 -17.39
C GLY A 124 9.31 -0.49 -17.67
N LEU A 125 10.12 -0.77 -16.63
CA LEU A 125 11.38 -1.49 -16.71
C LEU A 125 11.26 -2.77 -15.88
N TYR A 126 11.53 -3.90 -16.52
CA TYR A 126 11.32 -5.23 -15.98
C TYR A 126 12.57 -6.08 -16.13
N THR A 127 12.69 -7.09 -15.27
CA THR A 127 13.80 -8.03 -15.26
C THR A 127 13.41 -9.35 -15.90
N LEU A 128 14.34 -9.94 -16.66
CA LEU A 128 14.25 -11.32 -17.12
C LEU A 128 15.47 -12.07 -16.58
N MET A 129 15.28 -12.78 -15.47
CA MET A 129 16.33 -13.52 -14.78
C MET A 129 16.36 -14.98 -15.22
N GLU A 130 17.53 -15.63 -15.10
CA GLU A 130 17.67 -17.07 -15.32
C GLU A 130 16.79 -17.85 -14.33
N SER A 131 15.82 -18.59 -14.87
CA SER A 131 14.83 -19.32 -14.09
C SER A 131 15.40 -20.57 -13.42
N LYS A 132 16.54 -21.08 -13.92
CA LYS A 132 17.25 -22.25 -13.40
C LYS A 132 18.69 -21.86 -13.07
N PRO A 133 18.91 -21.13 -11.97
CA PRO A 133 20.25 -20.71 -11.61
C PRO A 133 21.11 -21.93 -11.29
N GLY A 134 22.37 -21.89 -11.72
CA GLY A 134 23.37 -22.84 -11.27
C GLY A 134 23.73 -22.64 -9.80
N ILE A 135 24.87 -23.22 -9.39
CA ILE A 135 25.36 -23.20 -7.99
C ILE A 135 25.51 -21.78 -7.42
N LYS A 136 25.76 -20.78 -8.26
CA LYS A 136 25.92 -19.37 -7.86
C LYS A 136 24.60 -18.71 -7.42
N GLY A 137 23.44 -19.35 -7.64
CA GLY A 137 22.13 -18.79 -7.33
C GLY A 137 21.70 -17.70 -8.31
N PHE A 138 20.68 -16.93 -7.93
CA PHE A 138 20.13 -15.87 -8.76
C PHE A 138 21.04 -14.63 -8.79
N ALA A 139 21.35 -14.16 -9.98
CA ALA A 139 22.11 -12.92 -10.22
C ALA A 139 21.20 -11.86 -10.84
N SER A 140 21.50 -10.58 -10.56
CA SER A 140 20.87 -9.47 -11.27
C SER A 140 21.19 -9.59 -12.77
N PRO A 141 20.23 -9.36 -13.68
CA PRO A 141 20.50 -9.40 -15.10
C PRO A 141 21.34 -8.18 -15.52
N ASP A 142 22.14 -8.34 -16.57
CA ASP A 142 22.97 -7.26 -17.14
C ASP A 142 22.13 -6.26 -17.96
N ASP A 143 20.89 -6.63 -18.30
CA ASP A 143 19.93 -5.78 -18.99
C ASP A 143 18.55 -5.79 -18.31
N LEU A 144 17.81 -4.71 -18.55
CA LEU A 144 16.38 -4.60 -18.25
C LEU A 144 15.63 -4.56 -19.56
N PHE A 145 14.37 -5.00 -19.58
CA PHE A 145 13.53 -4.83 -20.75
C PHE A 145 12.35 -3.91 -20.47
N ARG A 146 11.92 -3.20 -21.52
CA ARG A 146 10.68 -2.43 -21.54
C ARG A 146 9.81 -2.84 -22.70
N MET A 147 8.51 -2.75 -22.50
CA MET A 147 7.55 -2.93 -23.57
C MET A 147 7.41 -1.64 -24.39
N THR A 148 7.27 -1.77 -25.70
CA THR A 148 6.96 -0.66 -26.61
C THR A 148 5.56 -0.83 -27.20
N ALA A 149 5.15 0.09 -28.08
CA ALA A 149 3.86 0.01 -28.75
C ALA A 149 3.73 -1.23 -29.65
N ASN A 150 4.84 -1.80 -30.14
CA ASN A 150 4.84 -2.88 -31.15
C ASN A 150 5.89 -3.99 -30.88
N GLY A 151 6.55 -3.98 -29.72
CA GLY A 151 7.64 -4.89 -29.41
C GLY A 151 8.23 -4.71 -28.01
N VAL A 152 9.50 -5.11 -27.88
CA VAL A 152 10.27 -5.06 -26.64
C VAL A 152 11.65 -4.48 -26.92
N GLU A 153 12.20 -3.73 -25.98
CA GLU A 153 13.58 -3.27 -26.00
C GLU A 153 14.31 -3.74 -24.74
N PHE A 154 15.45 -4.39 -24.92
CA PHE A 154 16.42 -4.68 -23.87
C PHE A 154 17.45 -3.55 -23.79
N ILE A 155 17.63 -3.01 -22.60
CA ILE A 155 18.51 -1.89 -22.29
C ILE A 155 19.63 -2.43 -21.41
N ASP A 156 20.84 -2.37 -21.94
CA ASP A 156 22.07 -2.70 -21.22
C ASP A 156 22.29 -1.73 -20.05
N LEU A 157 22.49 -2.25 -18.84
CA LEU A 157 22.57 -1.44 -17.62
C LEU A 157 23.86 -0.61 -17.53
N GLU A 158 24.96 -1.09 -18.12
CA GLU A 158 26.26 -0.41 -18.06
C GLU A 158 26.30 0.76 -19.05
N THR A 159 25.85 0.53 -20.28
CA THR A 159 25.99 1.45 -21.40
C THR A 159 24.73 2.27 -21.69
N ASN A 160 23.58 1.91 -21.11
CA ASN A 160 22.25 2.43 -21.44
C ASN A 160 21.88 2.30 -22.92
N LYS A 161 22.52 1.39 -23.66
CA LYS A 161 22.24 1.14 -25.08
C LYS A 161 21.20 0.04 -25.24
N ILE A 162 20.43 0.13 -26.32
CA ILE A 162 19.49 -0.91 -26.70
C ILE A 162 20.26 -2.09 -27.33
N ASN A 163 20.04 -3.30 -26.81
CA ASN A 163 20.49 -4.53 -27.45
C ASN A 163 19.52 -4.90 -28.57
N SER A 164 19.77 -4.39 -29.78
CA SER A 164 18.87 -4.55 -30.93
C SER A 164 18.61 -6.01 -31.29
N SER A 165 19.61 -6.88 -31.20
CA SER A 165 19.48 -8.30 -31.55
C SER A 165 18.54 -9.04 -30.58
N LYS A 166 18.75 -8.89 -29.27
CA LYS A 166 17.89 -9.49 -28.23
C LYS A 166 16.47 -8.93 -28.25
N SER A 167 16.36 -7.62 -28.45
CA SER A 167 15.08 -6.89 -28.59
C SER A 167 14.26 -7.39 -29.78
N LYS A 168 14.91 -7.54 -30.94
CA LYS A 168 14.27 -8.08 -32.15
C LYS A 168 13.84 -9.53 -31.95
N TYR A 169 14.70 -10.36 -31.35
CA TYR A 169 14.40 -11.77 -31.11
C TYR A 169 13.10 -11.96 -30.29
N LEU A 170 12.99 -11.29 -29.14
CA LEU A 170 11.79 -11.42 -28.31
C LEU A 170 10.56 -10.80 -29.00
N SER A 171 10.72 -9.66 -29.68
CA SER A 171 9.61 -9.04 -30.42
C SER A 171 9.05 -9.96 -31.50
N ASP A 172 9.93 -10.56 -32.33
CA ASP A 172 9.53 -11.51 -33.36
C ASP A 172 8.87 -12.76 -32.75
N LEU A 173 9.44 -13.30 -31.65
CA LEU A 173 8.87 -14.42 -30.92
C LEU A 173 7.46 -14.09 -30.39
N MET A 174 7.25 -12.89 -29.84
CA MET A 174 5.94 -12.44 -29.38
C MET A 174 4.91 -12.41 -30.52
N HIS A 175 5.27 -11.88 -31.69
CA HIS A 175 4.41 -11.88 -32.88
C HIS A 175 4.09 -13.30 -33.35
N VAL A 176 5.09 -14.18 -33.45
CA VAL A 176 4.90 -15.59 -33.84
C VAL A 176 3.99 -16.34 -32.87
N ARG A 177 4.08 -16.05 -31.56
CA ARG A 177 3.19 -16.64 -30.54
C ARG A 177 1.79 -15.98 -30.49
N GLY A 178 1.55 -14.98 -31.34
CA GLY A 178 0.27 -14.29 -31.46
C GLY A 178 -0.02 -13.30 -30.33
N PHE A 179 1.02 -12.75 -29.70
CA PHE A 179 0.87 -11.67 -28.72
C PHE A 179 0.35 -10.41 -29.40
N LYS A 180 -0.67 -9.78 -28.82
CA LYS A 180 -1.23 -8.53 -29.35
C LYS A 180 -0.77 -7.32 -28.57
N PHE A 181 -0.02 -6.46 -29.24
CA PHE A 181 0.36 -5.16 -28.70
C PHE A 181 -0.78 -4.12 -28.80
N PRO A 182 -0.75 -3.03 -28.02
CA PRO A 182 0.14 -2.82 -26.88
C PRO A 182 -0.21 -3.77 -25.73
N HIS A 183 0.78 -4.08 -24.90
CA HIS A 183 0.58 -4.86 -23.67
C HIS A 183 -0.37 -4.13 -22.70
N ARG A 184 -1.06 -4.90 -21.85
CA ARG A 184 -1.87 -4.41 -20.73
C ARG A 184 -1.10 -4.41 -19.42
N PHE A 185 -0.39 -5.51 -19.17
CA PHE A 185 0.35 -5.71 -17.92
C PHE A 185 1.63 -6.48 -18.18
N VAL A 186 2.64 -6.15 -17.38
CA VAL A 186 3.85 -6.95 -17.20
C VAL A 186 4.03 -7.11 -15.70
N ALA A 187 4.30 -8.32 -15.25
CA ALA A 187 4.62 -8.59 -13.86
C ALA A 187 5.85 -9.49 -13.79
N ASP A 188 6.89 -9.00 -13.14
CA ASP A 188 8.11 -9.71 -12.81
C ASP A 188 8.39 -9.65 -11.31
N SER A 189 9.43 -10.35 -10.87
CA SER A 189 9.97 -10.30 -9.52
C SER A 189 11.48 -10.08 -9.58
N PRO A 190 11.96 -8.83 -9.45
CA PRO A 190 13.37 -8.48 -9.67
C PRO A 190 14.32 -8.88 -8.53
N SER A 191 13.81 -9.55 -7.49
CA SER A 191 14.61 -9.92 -6.32
C SER A 191 15.54 -11.09 -6.62
N THR A 192 16.82 -10.98 -6.27
CA THR A 192 17.78 -12.10 -6.28
C THR A 192 17.66 -13.01 -5.04
N ARG A 193 16.83 -12.63 -4.06
CA ARG A 193 16.63 -13.38 -2.81
C ARG A 193 15.47 -14.37 -2.86
N LYS A 194 14.85 -14.53 -4.03
CA LYS A 194 13.74 -15.45 -4.26
C LYS A 194 14.20 -16.91 -4.18
N ALA A 195 13.28 -17.78 -3.79
CA ALA A 195 13.58 -19.21 -3.64
C ALA A 195 13.59 -19.95 -4.98
N ILE A 196 12.71 -19.52 -5.90
CA ILE A 196 12.69 -19.90 -7.31
C ILE A 196 12.54 -18.63 -8.14
N ASP A 197 12.74 -18.74 -9.46
CA ASP A 197 12.30 -17.74 -10.41
C ASP A 197 11.18 -18.32 -11.26
N ASN A 198 10.03 -17.67 -11.15
CA ASN A 198 8.82 -17.99 -11.88
C ASN A 198 8.66 -17.08 -13.11
N GLY A 199 9.74 -16.48 -13.59
CA GLY A 199 9.74 -15.65 -14.79
C GLY A 199 8.79 -14.46 -14.73
N VAL A 200 8.28 -14.10 -15.91
CA VAL A 200 7.47 -12.90 -16.14
C VAL A 200 6.12 -13.29 -16.72
N LEU A 201 5.06 -12.74 -16.15
CA LEU A 201 3.71 -12.80 -16.71
C LEU A 201 3.46 -11.55 -17.57
N LEU A 202 3.23 -11.77 -18.86
CA LEU A 202 2.89 -10.74 -19.84
C LEU A 202 1.40 -10.85 -20.18
N VAL A 203 0.72 -9.71 -20.31
CA VAL A 203 -0.69 -9.67 -20.72
C VAL A 203 -0.86 -8.79 -21.93
N ASP A 204 -1.47 -9.34 -22.97
CA ASP A 204 -1.69 -8.66 -24.24
C ASP A 204 -2.94 -7.76 -24.22
N SER A 205 -3.23 -7.08 -25.33
CA SER A 205 -4.40 -6.18 -25.44
C SER A 205 -5.75 -6.89 -25.33
N ASP A 206 -5.81 -8.20 -25.59
CA ASP A 206 -6.98 -9.09 -25.46
C ASP A 206 -7.08 -9.73 -24.06
N TYR A 207 -6.26 -9.30 -23.10
CA TYR A 207 -6.16 -9.85 -21.73
C TYR A 207 -5.67 -11.30 -21.67
N ARG A 208 -5.03 -11.82 -22.73
CA ARG A 208 -4.44 -13.16 -22.73
C ARG A 208 -3.10 -13.15 -22.01
N VAL A 209 -2.86 -14.17 -21.20
CA VAL A 209 -1.62 -14.30 -20.45
C VAL A 209 -0.59 -15.10 -21.25
N PHE A 210 0.63 -14.56 -21.28
CA PHE A 210 1.82 -15.21 -21.79
C PHE A 210 2.84 -15.31 -20.65
N HIS A 211 3.57 -16.41 -20.62
CA HIS A 211 4.57 -16.70 -19.62
C HIS A 211 5.96 -16.70 -20.26
N LEU A 212 6.77 -15.71 -19.90
CA LEU A 212 8.13 -15.51 -20.37
C LEU A 212 9.12 -16.01 -19.32
N LYS A 213 10.08 -16.85 -19.73
CA LYS A 213 11.18 -17.36 -18.89
C LYS A 213 12.49 -17.29 -19.63
N LEU A 214 13.58 -17.21 -18.88
CA LEU A 214 14.93 -17.48 -19.38
C LEU A 214 15.35 -18.82 -18.79
N LEU A 215 15.63 -19.79 -19.63
CA LEU A 215 16.00 -21.13 -19.21
C LEU A 215 17.31 -21.53 -19.89
N ASP A 216 18.33 -21.77 -19.08
CA ASP A 216 19.67 -22.14 -19.55
C ASP A 216 20.19 -21.13 -20.62
N GLY A 217 19.91 -19.84 -20.42
CA GLY A 217 20.28 -18.74 -21.33
C GLY A 217 19.34 -18.50 -22.52
N GLU A 218 18.31 -19.32 -22.70
CA GLU A 218 17.36 -19.19 -23.81
C GLU A 218 16.02 -18.57 -23.39
N ILE A 219 15.55 -17.60 -24.16
CA ILE A 219 14.26 -16.95 -23.93
C ILE A 219 13.13 -17.85 -24.42
N GLN A 220 12.26 -18.26 -23.50
CA GLN A 220 11.06 -19.05 -23.78
C GLN A 220 9.80 -18.24 -23.50
N LEU A 221 8.91 -18.14 -24.50
CA LEU A 221 7.63 -17.44 -24.38
C LEU A 221 6.46 -18.39 -24.66
N MET A 222 5.72 -18.76 -23.64
CA MET A 222 4.54 -19.61 -23.77
C MET A 222 3.26 -18.78 -23.78
N ARG A 223 2.36 -19.04 -24.74
CA ARG A 223 0.98 -18.57 -24.65
C ARG A 223 0.20 -19.53 -23.75
N THR A 224 -0.45 -18.99 -22.73
CA THR A 224 -1.25 -19.80 -21.79
C THR A 224 -2.71 -19.88 -22.23
N ASN A 225 -3.50 -20.71 -21.56
CA ASN A 225 -4.95 -20.77 -21.75
C ASN A 225 -5.72 -19.68 -20.98
N ALA A 226 -5.02 -18.88 -20.15
CA ALA A 226 -5.66 -17.89 -19.30
C ALA A 226 -6.02 -16.61 -20.04
N VAL A 227 -7.23 -16.13 -19.79
CA VAL A 227 -7.70 -14.80 -20.16
C VAL A 227 -8.13 -14.10 -18.89
N LEU A 228 -7.50 -12.98 -18.57
CA LEU A 228 -7.79 -12.24 -17.35
C LEU A 228 -9.10 -11.44 -17.47
N PRO A 229 -9.81 -11.20 -16.36
CA PRO A 229 -10.95 -10.29 -16.35
C PRO A 229 -10.55 -8.91 -16.85
N LYS A 230 -11.41 -8.27 -17.65
CA LYS A 230 -11.16 -6.90 -18.15
C LYS A 230 -10.98 -5.87 -17.02
N SER A 231 -11.54 -6.15 -15.84
CA SER A 231 -11.43 -5.37 -14.60
C SER A 231 -10.11 -5.58 -13.85
N THR A 232 -9.15 -6.34 -14.40
CA THR A 232 -7.81 -6.51 -13.82
C THR A 232 -7.12 -5.16 -13.70
N ILE A 233 -6.47 -4.94 -12.56
CA ILE A 233 -5.72 -3.71 -12.25
C ILE A 233 -4.25 -3.97 -11.90
N SER A 234 -3.91 -5.18 -11.44
CA SER A 234 -2.52 -5.55 -11.19
C SER A 234 -2.32 -7.07 -11.19
N ILE A 235 -1.09 -7.47 -11.47
CA ILE A 235 -0.63 -8.86 -11.34
C ILE A 235 0.61 -8.85 -10.44
N TYR A 236 0.75 -9.87 -9.62
CA TYR A 236 1.93 -10.12 -8.82
C TYR A 236 2.44 -11.53 -9.06
N VAL A 237 3.71 -11.68 -9.42
CA VAL A 237 4.35 -12.98 -9.56
C VAL A 237 4.66 -13.56 -8.18
N LEU A 238 4.34 -14.84 -8.00
CA LEU A 238 4.64 -15.60 -6.80
C LEU A 238 5.88 -16.48 -7.03
N GLU A 239 6.76 -16.54 -6.03
CA GLU A 239 8.04 -17.28 -6.09
C GLU A 239 8.02 -18.48 -5.13
N GLN A 240 6.95 -19.27 -5.24
CA GLN A 240 6.60 -20.35 -4.33
C GLN A 240 7.36 -21.65 -4.60
N LEU A 241 8.07 -22.18 -3.60
CA LEU A 241 8.71 -23.51 -3.68
C LEU A 241 7.70 -24.64 -3.98
N ARG A 242 6.48 -24.55 -3.41
CA ARG A 242 5.38 -25.50 -3.63
C ARG A 242 4.81 -25.47 -5.05
N LYS A 243 5.11 -24.44 -5.86
CA LYS A 243 4.67 -24.31 -7.26
C LYS A 243 3.18 -24.59 -7.45
N GLU A 244 2.33 -24.01 -6.61
CA GLU A 244 0.87 -24.18 -6.76
C GLU A 244 0.24 -23.02 -7.54
N TYR A 245 0.83 -21.83 -7.43
CA TYR A 245 0.32 -20.64 -8.10
C TYR A 245 1.47 -19.84 -8.73
N HIS A 246 1.23 -19.33 -9.94
CA HIS A 246 2.17 -18.46 -10.63
C HIS A 246 2.09 -17.01 -10.15
N GLY A 247 0.91 -16.58 -9.69
CA GLY A 247 0.70 -15.18 -9.39
C GLY A 247 -0.64 -14.89 -8.75
N VAL A 248 -0.77 -13.64 -8.30
CA VAL A 248 -2.02 -13.07 -7.80
C VAL A 248 -2.52 -12.04 -8.81
N VAL A 249 -3.76 -12.19 -9.25
CA VAL A 249 -4.46 -11.27 -10.14
C VAL A 249 -5.46 -10.47 -9.32
N THR A 250 -5.24 -9.17 -9.25
CA THR A 250 -6.13 -8.23 -8.57
C THR A 250 -7.03 -7.54 -9.59
N THR A 251 -8.32 -7.53 -9.31
CA THR A 251 -9.35 -6.81 -10.08
C THR A 251 -9.96 -5.70 -9.23
N ALA A 252 -10.87 -4.91 -9.80
CA ALA A 252 -11.56 -3.83 -9.08
C ALA A 252 -12.37 -4.28 -7.85
N SER A 253 -12.80 -5.55 -7.79
CA SER A 253 -13.68 -6.07 -6.72
C SER A 253 -13.21 -7.39 -6.09
N ASP A 254 -12.28 -8.07 -6.74
CA ASP A 254 -11.92 -9.45 -6.46
C ASP A 254 -10.42 -9.69 -6.63
N ILE A 255 -9.96 -10.79 -6.04
CA ILE A 255 -8.58 -11.23 -6.10
C ILE A 255 -8.55 -12.72 -6.40
N TYR A 256 -7.66 -13.11 -7.30
CA TYR A 256 -7.55 -14.46 -7.83
C TYR A 256 -6.12 -14.96 -7.74
N LEU A 257 -5.95 -16.26 -7.56
CA LEU A 257 -4.69 -16.96 -7.72
C LEU A 257 -4.66 -17.60 -9.12
N LEU A 258 -3.52 -17.50 -9.79
CA LEU A 258 -3.29 -18.11 -11.10
C LEU A 258 -2.64 -19.48 -10.88
N ARG A 259 -3.36 -20.59 -11.15
CA ARG A 259 -2.84 -21.94 -10.91
C ARG A 259 -1.57 -22.23 -11.71
N TRP A 260 -0.69 -23.04 -11.14
CA TRP A 260 0.56 -23.45 -11.76
C TRP A 260 0.36 -24.38 -12.97
N ASP A 261 -0.58 -25.33 -12.88
CA ASP A 261 -0.68 -26.40 -13.87
C ASP A 261 -1.37 -25.96 -15.17
N ASP A 262 -2.45 -25.18 -15.06
CA ASP A 262 -3.34 -24.84 -16.18
C ASP A 262 -3.59 -23.34 -16.36
N TYR A 263 -2.99 -22.50 -15.52
CA TYR A 263 -3.22 -21.04 -15.49
C TYR A 263 -4.68 -20.66 -15.24
N SER A 264 -5.53 -21.55 -14.72
CA SER A 264 -6.89 -21.18 -14.34
C SER A 264 -6.89 -20.23 -13.15
N LEU A 265 -7.90 -19.35 -13.11
CA LEU A 265 -8.08 -18.39 -12.02
C LEU A 265 -8.91 -19.02 -10.90
N VAL A 266 -8.38 -18.99 -9.67
CA VAL A 266 -9.07 -19.40 -8.45
C VAL A 266 -9.35 -18.18 -7.61
N ARG A 267 -10.62 -17.87 -7.40
CA ARG A 267 -11.02 -16.71 -6.60
C ARG A 267 -10.71 -16.96 -5.12
N ILE A 268 -10.06 -16.02 -4.45
CA ILE A 268 -9.91 -16.06 -2.99
C ILE A 268 -11.28 -15.78 -2.37
N PRO A 269 -11.77 -16.59 -1.41
CA PRO A 269 -13.17 -16.58 -0.94
C PRO A 269 -13.48 -15.43 0.03
N PHE A 270 -13.20 -14.20 -0.41
CA PHE A 270 -13.57 -12.98 0.27
C PHE A 270 -14.98 -12.54 -0.12
N SER A 271 -15.79 -12.14 0.87
CA SER A 271 -17.16 -11.64 0.61
C SER A 271 -17.22 -10.33 -0.20
N LYS A 272 -16.27 -9.41 0.02
CA LYS A 272 -16.07 -8.14 -0.70
C LYS A 272 -14.59 -7.76 -0.63
N TYR A 273 -14.00 -7.18 -1.67
CA TYR A 273 -12.61 -6.73 -1.58
C TYR A 273 -12.45 -5.37 -2.23
N ASP A 274 -11.82 -4.44 -1.52
CA ASP A 274 -11.42 -3.15 -2.07
C ASP A 274 -9.88 -3.08 -2.16
N PRO A 275 -9.31 -3.21 -3.37
CA PRO A 275 -7.87 -3.26 -3.56
C PRO A 275 -7.14 -1.95 -3.21
N PHE A 276 -7.83 -0.80 -3.21
CA PHE A 276 -7.21 0.50 -2.92
C PHE A 276 -7.27 0.89 -1.45
N SER A 277 -8.01 0.14 -0.62
CA SER A 277 -8.12 0.42 0.81
C SER A 277 -7.77 -0.76 1.70
N GLU A 278 -7.64 -1.98 1.18
CA GLU A 278 -7.37 -3.17 1.99
C GLU A 278 -6.01 -3.81 1.69
N ASN A 279 -5.31 -4.18 2.75
CA ASN A 279 -4.14 -5.04 2.66
C ASN A 279 -4.58 -6.49 2.72
N VAL A 280 -3.98 -7.35 1.88
CA VAL A 280 -4.18 -8.80 1.88
C VAL A 280 -2.92 -9.49 2.38
N ALA A 281 -3.10 -10.47 3.26
CA ALA A 281 -2.08 -11.42 3.65
C ALA A 281 -2.56 -12.83 3.27
N MET A 282 -1.67 -13.59 2.64
CA MET A 282 -1.89 -15.00 2.31
C MET A 282 -0.78 -15.78 2.98
N ASP A 283 -1.14 -16.70 3.86
CA ASP A 283 -0.21 -17.62 4.49
C ASP A 283 -0.59 -19.04 4.08
N GLY A 284 0.31 -19.72 3.39
CA GLY A 284 0.17 -21.12 3.02
C GLY A 284 0.98 -22.00 3.95
N ASP A 285 0.44 -23.16 4.31
CA ASP A 285 1.21 -24.24 4.90
C ASP A 285 0.88 -25.59 4.23
N TYR A 286 1.33 -26.69 4.82
CA TYR A 286 1.12 -28.02 4.28
C TYR A 286 -0.36 -28.45 4.30
N LEU A 287 -1.11 -27.99 5.30
CA LEU A 287 -2.48 -28.40 5.53
C LEU A 287 -3.48 -27.48 4.82
N ASN A 288 -3.28 -26.17 4.94
CA ASN A 288 -4.30 -25.17 4.62
C ASN A 288 -3.71 -23.90 3.99
N TRP A 289 -4.62 -23.06 3.51
CA TRP A 289 -4.35 -21.66 3.23
C TRP A 289 -5.11 -20.76 4.20
N GLU A 290 -4.45 -19.73 4.68
CA GLU A 290 -5.03 -18.66 5.48
C GLU A 290 -4.99 -17.36 4.69
N PHE A 291 -6.16 -16.79 4.44
CA PHE A 291 -6.30 -15.49 3.81
C PHE A 291 -6.81 -14.49 4.84
N SER A 292 -6.20 -13.31 4.89
CA SER A 292 -6.78 -12.19 5.63
C SER A 292 -6.75 -10.92 4.83
N ARG A 293 -7.80 -10.12 4.97
CA ARG A 293 -7.84 -8.74 4.49
C ARG A 293 -8.02 -7.81 5.67
N ALA A 294 -7.31 -6.69 5.67
CA ALA A 294 -7.34 -5.73 6.75
C ALA A 294 -7.25 -4.30 6.23
N LEU A 295 -7.89 -3.37 6.94
CA LEU A 295 -7.66 -1.95 6.70
C LEU A 295 -6.23 -1.56 7.08
N PRO A 296 -5.63 -0.52 6.48
CA PRO A 296 -4.22 -0.20 6.68
C PRO A 296 -3.93 0.27 8.11
N ASP A 297 -4.96 0.73 8.82
CA ASP A 297 -4.92 1.10 10.23
C ASP A 297 -5.19 -0.07 11.19
N SER A 298 -5.32 -1.29 10.67
CA SER A 298 -5.65 -2.51 11.43
C SER A 298 -6.95 -2.42 12.24
N SER A 299 -7.88 -1.53 11.89
CA SER A 299 -9.16 -1.37 12.63
C SER A 299 -10.18 -2.49 12.35
N ARG A 300 -10.02 -3.16 11.21
CA ARG A 300 -10.81 -4.33 10.79
C ARG A 300 -9.86 -5.36 10.19
N ARG A 301 -10.13 -6.63 10.48
CA ARG A 301 -9.54 -7.78 9.80
C ARG A 301 -10.60 -8.84 9.55
N ASP A 302 -10.71 -9.28 8.30
CA ASP A 302 -11.42 -10.50 7.95
C ASP A 302 -10.39 -11.61 7.73
N PHE A 303 -10.69 -12.80 8.24
CA PHE A 303 -9.87 -14.00 8.12
C PHE A 303 -10.71 -15.12 7.49
N VAL A 304 -10.11 -15.88 6.58
CA VAL A 304 -10.70 -17.05 5.95
C VAL A 304 -9.65 -18.16 5.89
N LEU A 305 -10.00 -19.32 6.44
CA LEU A 305 -9.26 -20.56 6.31
C LEU A 305 -9.84 -21.37 5.16
N THR A 306 -8.99 -21.94 4.33
CA THR A 306 -9.38 -22.85 3.26
C THR A 306 -8.53 -24.11 3.29
N ASP A 307 -9.05 -25.17 2.67
CA ASP A 307 -8.21 -26.30 2.26
C ASP A 307 -7.21 -25.88 1.15
N ARG A 308 -6.43 -26.84 0.65
CA ARG A 308 -5.50 -26.63 -0.47
C ARG A 308 -6.16 -26.31 -1.81
N SER A 309 -7.42 -26.69 -1.98
CA SER A 309 -8.24 -26.42 -3.17
C SER A 309 -8.92 -25.05 -3.12
N ILE A 310 -8.69 -24.26 -2.07
CA ILE A 310 -9.28 -22.95 -1.81
C ILE A 310 -10.78 -23.03 -1.48
N THR A 311 -11.23 -24.17 -0.94
CA THR A 311 -12.58 -24.33 -0.39
C THR A 311 -12.62 -23.77 1.03
N PRO A 312 -13.46 -22.76 1.32
CA PRO A 312 -13.50 -22.15 2.65
C PRO A 312 -14.09 -23.11 3.70
N SER A 313 -13.41 -23.22 4.84
CA SER A 313 -13.83 -24.06 5.98
C SER A 313 -14.18 -23.25 7.22
N LEU A 314 -13.53 -22.09 7.42
CA LEU A 314 -13.75 -21.20 8.56
C LEU A 314 -13.59 -19.75 8.11
N ALA A 315 -14.46 -18.86 8.60
CA ALA A 315 -14.34 -17.42 8.41
C ALA A 315 -14.50 -16.70 9.76
N HIS A 316 -13.76 -15.61 9.94
CA HIS A 316 -13.82 -14.82 11.17
C HIS A 316 -13.69 -13.33 10.86
N HIS A 317 -14.58 -12.53 11.45
CA HIS A 317 -14.57 -11.08 11.36
C HIS A 317 -14.07 -10.50 12.69
N TRP A 318 -12.95 -9.79 12.64
CA TRP A 318 -12.39 -9.11 13.80
C TRP A 318 -12.41 -7.60 13.58
N LYS A 319 -12.80 -6.87 14.62
CA LYS A 319 -12.84 -5.41 14.62
C LYS A 319 -12.23 -4.88 15.91
N LEU A 320 -11.45 -3.82 15.78
CA LEU A 320 -10.81 -3.16 16.91
C LEU A 320 -11.86 -2.49 17.83
N ASN A 321 -11.64 -2.61 19.14
CA ASN A 321 -12.56 -2.12 20.18
C ASN A 321 -12.96 -0.64 20.00
N GLY A 322 -14.20 -0.33 20.40
CA GLY A 322 -14.80 1.00 20.29
C GLY A 322 -14.00 2.14 20.95
N GLU A 323 -13.34 1.86 22.07
CA GLU A 323 -12.53 2.86 22.80
C GLU A 323 -11.36 3.42 21.97
N PHE A 324 -10.69 2.56 21.18
CA PHE A 324 -9.62 3.02 20.31
C PHE A 324 -10.17 3.92 19.19
N ASN A 325 -11.32 3.55 18.64
CA ASN A 325 -12.00 4.34 17.61
C ASN A 325 -12.44 5.70 18.17
N ALA A 326 -12.90 5.76 19.43
CA ALA A 326 -13.24 7.01 20.11
C ALA A 326 -12.00 7.91 20.28
N ARG A 327 -10.88 7.37 20.77
CA ARG A 327 -9.61 8.11 20.88
C ARG A 327 -9.10 8.59 19.52
N LYS A 328 -9.21 7.76 18.49
CA LYS A 328 -8.88 8.10 17.10
C LYS A 328 -9.74 9.25 16.59
N SER A 329 -11.05 9.20 16.83
CA SER A 329 -11.97 10.28 16.46
C SER A 329 -11.62 11.59 17.19
N LEU A 330 -11.32 11.53 18.49
CA LEU A 330 -10.90 12.70 19.27
C LEU A 330 -9.63 13.35 18.72
N ILE A 331 -8.59 12.56 18.45
CA ILE A 331 -7.33 13.07 17.86
C ILE A 331 -7.57 13.64 16.47
N ASN A 332 -8.34 12.94 15.62
CA ASN A 332 -8.67 13.45 14.28
C ASN A 332 -9.46 14.76 14.34
N ASN A 333 -10.42 14.90 15.27
CA ASN A 333 -11.18 16.12 15.49
C ASN A 333 -10.27 17.26 15.96
N GLY A 334 -9.36 17.01 16.90
CA GLY A 334 -8.35 17.99 17.34
C GLY A 334 -7.48 18.46 16.18
N ILE A 335 -7.02 17.54 15.32
CA ILE A 335 -6.26 17.88 14.11
C ILE A 335 -7.14 18.67 13.13
N GLY A 336 -8.38 18.23 12.88
CA GLY A 336 -9.31 18.86 11.95
C GLY A 336 -9.73 20.28 12.36
N PHE A 337 -9.73 20.59 13.66
CA PHE A 337 -9.96 21.94 14.17
C PHE A 337 -8.87 22.92 13.72
N PHE A 338 -7.61 22.51 13.76
CA PHE A 338 -6.51 23.38 13.31
C PHE A 338 -6.27 23.28 11.81
N PHE A 339 -6.43 22.10 11.24
CA PHE A 339 -6.00 21.77 9.88
C PHE A 339 -7.18 21.23 9.07
N PRO A 340 -7.86 22.07 8.28
CA PRO A 340 -9.09 21.67 7.60
C PRO A 340 -8.88 20.62 6.50
N TYR A 341 -7.69 20.57 5.91
CA TYR A 341 -7.33 19.61 4.86
C TYR A 341 -5.84 19.31 4.83
N TYR A 342 -5.51 18.27 4.09
CA TYR A 342 -4.16 17.84 3.77
C TYR A 342 -3.92 17.98 2.28
N VAL A 343 -2.71 18.40 1.93
CA VAL A 343 -2.23 18.30 0.56
C VAL A 343 -1.44 17.01 0.47
N LYS A 344 -1.93 16.09 -0.37
CA LYS A 344 -1.19 14.89 -0.74
C LYS A 344 -1.06 14.88 -2.25
N PHE A 345 0.12 14.56 -2.73
CA PHE A 345 0.27 14.09 -4.10
C PHE A 345 -0.38 12.70 -4.11
N SER A 346 -1.57 12.57 -4.71
CA SER A 346 -2.29 11.28 -4.72
C SER A 346 -1.76 10.44 -5.85
N LEU A 347 -1.69 9.16 -5.53
CA LEU A 347 -1.01 8.10 -6.25
C LEU A 347 -1.94 7.21 -7.07
N HIS A 348 -3.24 7.53 -7.12
CA HIS A 348 -4.23 6.74 -7.87
C HIS A 348 -3.95 6.70 -9.38
N GLU A 349 -3.22 7.69 -9.88
CA GLU A 349 -2.53 7.59 -11.15
C GLU A 349 -1.09 7.20 -10.85
N ARG A 350 -0.62 6.09 -11.44
CA ARG A 350 0.77 5.61 -11.39
C ARG A 350 1.81 6.62 -11.95
N SER A 351 1.44 7.90 -12.10
CA SER A 351 2.27 8.98 -12.61
C SER A 351 2.81 9.91 -11.51
N GLN A 352 2.18 9.97 -10.33
CA GLN A 352 2.49 10.94 -9.26
C GLN A 352 2.42 12.43 -9.69
N ASN A 353 1.79 12.75 -10.82
CA ASN A 353 1.83 14.10 -11.39
C ASN A 353 0.79 15.08 -10.82
N ASN A 354 -0.12 14.61 -9.97
CA ASN A 354 -1.32 15.36 -9.56
C ASN A 354 -1.35 15.70 -8.06
N ILE A 355 -1.77 16.94 -7.74
CA ILE A 355 -1.95 17.44 -6.37
C ILE A 355 -3.40 17.23 -5.95
N TYR A 356 -3.60 16.56 -4.82
CA TYR A 356 -4.94 16.31 -4.28
C TYR A 356 -5.09 16.92 -2.89
N ILE A 357 -6.23 17.54 -2.68
CA ILE A 357 -6.65 18.05 -1.38
C ILE A 357 -7.53 16.96 -0.76
N ARG A 358 -7.09 16.38 0.35
CA ARG A 358 -7.88 15.42 1.11
C ARG A 358 -8.41 16.06 2.38
N GLY A 359 -9.71 15.92 2.63
CA GLY A 359 -10.31 16.29 3.90
C GLY A 359 -9.73 15.47 5.05
N VAL A 360 -9.67 16.07 6.23
CA VAL A 360 -9.36 15.34 7.46
C VAL A 360 -10.54 14.41 7.79
N GLN A 361 -10.27 13.22 8.33
CA GLN A 361 -11.30 12.32 8.88
C GLN A 361 -11.84 12.85 10.23
N ALA A 362 -12.19 14.13 10.26
CA ALA A 362 -12.80 14.85 11.37
C ALA A 362 -14.26 15.14 11.05
N ASN A 363 -15.06 15.39 12.09
CA ASN A 363 -16.42 15.84 11.89
C ASN A 363 -16.44 17.24 11.23
N TRP A 364 -17.28 17.42 10.22
CA TRP A 364 -17.33 18.66 9.43
C TRP A 364 -17.56 19.93 10.29
N TRP A 365 -18.35 19.82 11.36
CA TRP A 365 -18.63 20.93 12.27
C TRP A 365 -17.41 21.35 13.09
N VAL A 366 -16.50 20.42 13.42
CA VAL A 366 -15.24 20.74 14.12
C VAL A 366 -14.32 21.52 13.20
N ILE A 367 -14.27 21.14 11.92
CA ILE A 367 -13.51 21.88 10.89
C ILE A 367 -14.08 23.30 10.74
N ALA A 368 -15.41 23.43 10.67
CA ALA A 368 -16.08 24.73 10.59
C ALA A 368 -15.79 25.61 11.81
N LEU A 369 -15.84 25.05 13.03
CA LEU A 369 -15.45 25.76 14.26
C LEU A 369 -14.00 26.22 14.22
N GLY A 370 -13.10 25.40 13.70
CA GLY A 370 -11.70 25.74 13.48
C GLY A 370 -11.50 26.95 12.56
N ILE A 371 -12.19 26.94 11.41
CA ILE A 371 -12.18 28.04 10.45
C ILE A 371 -12.73 29.31 11.11
N LEU A 372 -13.87 29.24 11.80
CA LEU A 372 -14.45 30.38 12.50
C LEU A 372 -13.52 30.93 13.59
N ALA A 373 -12.86 30.06 14.35
CA ALA A 373 -11.86 30.45 15.34
C ALA A 373 -10.67 31.16 14.71
N SER A 374 -10.19 30.69 13.54
CA SER A 374 -9.11 31.36 12.81
C SER A 374 -9.49 32.76 12.31
N ILE A 375 -10.72 32.93 11.81
CA ILE A 375 -11.26 34.23 11.38
C ILE A 375 -11.42 35.16 12.58
N GLY A 376 -12.02 34.68 13.67
CA GLY A 376 -12.21 35.43 14.90
C GLY A 376 -10.89 35.92 15.49
N ALA A 377 -9.88 35.04 15.57
CA ALA A 377 -8.54 35.40 16.01
C ALA A 377 -7.91 36.49 15.13
N TYR A 378 -8.03 36.36 13.79
CA TYR A 378 -7.53 37.38 12.87
C TYR A 378 -8.22 38.73 13.05
N VAL A 379 -9.55 38.75 13.15
CA VAL A 379 -10.35 39.96 13.37
C VAL A 379 -9.95 40.65 14.67
N LEU A 380 -9.78 39.90 15.77
CA LEU A 380 -9.34 40.46 17.06
C LEU A 380 -7.94 41.08 16.96
N CYS A 381 -6.98 40.37 16.36
CA CYS A 381 -5.62 40.86 16.13
C CYS A 381 -5.61 42.11 15.24
N TRP A 382 -6.45 42.13 14.20
CA TRP A 382 -6.57 43.24 13.27
C TRP A 382 -7.20 44.47 13.93
N ARG A 383 -8.30 44.29 14.67
CA ARG A 383 -8.95 45.39 15.41
C ARG A 383 -8.01 46.02 16.42
N LYS A 384 -7.19 45.23 17.13
CA LYS A 384 -6.15 45.76 18.04
C LYS A 384 -5.08 46.58 17.32
N ARG A 385 -4.70 46.23 16.08
CA ARG A 385 -3.63 46.91 15.33
C ARG A 385 -4.11 48.10 14.49
N ALA A 386 -5.34 48.05 13.97
CA ALA A 386 -5.83 48.96 12.94
C ALA A 386 -7.19 49.61 13.26
N GLY A 387 -7.85 49.21 14.36
CA GLY A 387 -9.13 49.78 14.81
C GLY A 387 -10.33 49.55 13.88
N THR A 388 -10.14 48.85 12.77
CA THR A 388 -11.14 48.62 11.71
C THR A 388 -11.38 47.12 11.51
N LEU A 389 -12.35 46.75 10.66
CA LEU A 389 -12.54 45.37 10.23
C LEU A 389 -11.49 45.00 9.16
N PRO A 390 -11.05 43.73 9.10
CA PRO A 390 -10.11 43.28 8.08
C PRO A 390 -10.73 43.30 6.67
N PRO A 391 -9.89 43.39 5.61
CA PRO A 391 -10.34 43.27 4.22
C PRO A 391 -11.10 41.97 3.95
N LEU A 392 -12.14 42.02 3.11
CA LEU A 392 -12.93 40.85 2.73
C LEU A 392 -12.07 39.73 2.07
N ALA A 393 -11.04 40.12 1.32
CA ALA A 393 -10.11 39.17 0.69
C ALA A 393 -9.36 38.30 1.70
N ASP A 394 -8.99 38.86 2.86
CA ASP A 394 -8.31 38.11 3.92
C ASP A 394 -9.28 37.14 4.61
N ILE A 395 -10.54 37.55 4.80
CA ILE A 395 -11.59 36.68 5.36
C ILE A 395 -11.88 35.52 4.41
N LEU A 396 -11.99 35.78 3.10
CA LEU A 396 -12.22 34.73 2.10
C LEU A 396 -11.04 33.75 2.06
N PHE A 397 -9.81 34.26 2.11
CA PHE A 397 -8.60 33.43 2.17
C PHE A 397 -8.59 32.52 3.42
N LEU A 398 -8.94 33.05 4.59
CA LEU A 398 -9.06 32.28 5.83
C LEU A 398 -10.21 31.26 5.80
N SER A 399 -11.30 31.58 5.12
CA SER A 399 -12.44 30.67 4.98
C SER A 399 -12.06 29.39 4.24
N VAL A 400 -11.14 29.50 3.29
CA VAL A 400 -10.60 28.34 2.56
C VAL A 400 -9.49 27.67 3.36
N SER A 401 -8.55 28.43 3.93
CA SER A 401 -7.28 27.89 4.45
C SER A 401 -7.21 27.67 5.97
N GLY A 402 -8.18 28.16 6.74
CA GLY A 402 -8.22 28.04 8.20
C GLY A 402 -6.94 28.58 8.88
N PHE A 403 -6.42 27.83 9.87
CA PHE A 403 -5.20 28.25 10.57
C PHE A 403 -3.95 28.31 9.69
N TYR A 404 -3.90 27.59 8.55
CA TYR A 404 -2.80 27.77 7.60
C TYR A 404 -2.73 29.22 7.14
N GLY A 405 -3.87 29.77 6.70
CA GLY A 405 -3.94 31.17 6.26
C GLY A 405 -3.70 32.15 7.40
N LEU A 406 -4.13 31.83 8.62
CA LEU A 406 -3.89 32.69 9.79
C LEU A 406 -2.39 32.87 10.02
N ILE A 407 -1.62 31.76 9.99
CA ILE A 407 -0.16 31.79 10.12
C ILE A 407 0.45 32.65 9.00
N VAL A 408 0.04 32.43 7.74
CA VAL A 408 0.51 33.21 6.59
C VAL A 408 0.25 34.71 6.77
N LEU A 409 -0.97 35.11 7.14
CA LEU A 409 -1.34 36.51 7.28
C LEU A 409 -0.65 37.20 8.47
N LEU A 410 -0.36 36.45 9.54
CA LEU A 410 0.39 36.98 10.69
C LEU A 410 1.86 37.24 10.35
N ILE A 411 2.47 36.41 9.50
CA ILE A 411 3.90 36.53 9.10
C ILE A 411 4.07 37.49 7.92
N LEU A 412 3.29 37.32 6.85
CA LEU A 412 3.47 38.00 5.55
C LEU A 412 2.59 39.25 5.36
N SER A 413 1.86 39.68 6.40
CA SER A 413 0.92 40.83 6.39
C SER A 413 -0.33 40.59 5.50
N PRO A 414 -1.29 41.54 5.40
CA PRO A 414 -2.52 41.38 4.61
C PRO A 414 -2.29 41.17 3.11
N VAL A 415 -3.21 40.42 2.47
CA VAL A 415 -3.22 40.19 1.01
C VAL A 415 -3.27 41.54 0.28
N HIS A 416 -4.06 42.47 0.81
CA HIS A 416 -4.22 43.81 0.26
C HIS A 416 -3.62 44.87 1.20
N LYS A 417 -2.45 45.42 0.86
CA LYS A 417 -1.96 46.65 1.51
C LYS A 417 -2.75 47.84 0.96
N LYS A 418 -3.72 48.38 1.70
CA LYS A 418 -4.06 49.80 1.53
C LYS A 418 -2.87 50.62 1.99
N ALA A 419 -2.38 51.54 1.16
CA ALA A 419 -1.32 52.46 1.52
C ALA A 419 -1.70 53.17 2.84
N ARG A 420 -0.96 52.93 3.92
CA ARG A 420 -1.11 53.67 5.17
C ARG A 420 -0.76 55.14 4.88
N ARG A 421 -1.76 56.02 4.79
CA ARG A 421 -1.52 57.45 5.06
C ARG A 421 -1.21 57.55 6.55
N PHE A 422 0.07 57.70 6.89
CA PHE A 422 0.46 58.15 8.22
C PHE A 422 -0.27 59.47 8.51
N ARG A 423 -1.09 59.51 9.56
CA ARG A 423 -1.54 60.78 10.14
C ARG A 423 -0.28 61.47 10.67
N ARG A 424 0.23 62.47 9.94
CA ARG A 424 1.16 63.44 10.52
C ARG A 424 0.40 64.17 11.63
N ALA A 425 0.96 64.18 12.85
CA ALA A 425 0.48 65.05 13.92
C ALA A 425 0.59 66.52 13.45
N PRO A 426 -0.35 67.40 13.85
CA PRO A 426 -0.19 68.82 13.59
C PRO A 426 1.03 69.32 14.38
N ILE A 427 1.96 69.94 13.67
CA ILE A 427 3.06 70.69 14.28
C ILE A 427 2.42 71.89 14.96
N SER A 428 2.41 71.91 16.30
CA SER A 428 2.07 73.09 17.07
C SER A 428 3.20 74.10 16.90
N THR A 429 2.94 75.19 16.20
CA THR A 429 3.76 76.40 16.25
C THR A 429 3.49 77.12 17.57
N PHE A 430 4.51 77.20 18.41
CA PHE A 430 4.81 78.37 19.23
C PHE A 430 6.32 78.61 19.16
#